data_AF-A0A0Q9WNQ1-F1
#
_entry.id   AF-A0A0Q9WNQ1-F1
#
_cell.length_a   1.000
_cell.length_b   1.000
_cell.length_c   1.000
_cell.angle_alpha   90.00
_cell.angle_beta   90.00
_cell.angle_gamma   90.00
#
_symmetry.space_group_name_H-M   'P 1'
#
loop_
_entity.id
_entity.type
_entity.pdbx_description
1 polymer ?
#
loop_
_entity_poly.entity_id
_entity_poly.type
_entity_poly.pdbx_seq_one_letter_code
_entity_poly.pdbx_strand_id
1 'polypeptide(L)'
;MNSDFDPDYTVSGTRRNLRQRQRKAENEDVPTEMEKSKRRGKKKGNYYGKTSAYDEYGNIRSNGRDVCDCMNDDCDGCWSACLSCGSTKCGPQCRVNRKFFYECIVYDGKDLSIVNKYFPSSKISM
;
A
#
# COMPACT_ATOMS: atom_id res chain seq x y z
N MET A 1 -27.63 -39.10 13.34
CA MET A 1 -27.44 -38.12 14.44
C MET A 1 -27.58 -36.74 13.84
N ASN A 2 -28.62 -36.02 14.27
CA ASN A 2 -29.07 -34.76 13.71
C ASN A 2 -28.26 -33.57 14.24
N SER A 3 -28.25 -32.51 13.43
CA SER A 3 -27.75 -31.16 13.70
C SER A 3 -28.41 -30.50 14.90
N ASP A 4 -27.60 -30.00 15.83
CA ASP A 4 -28.03 -29.12 16.90
C ASP A 4 -28.42 -27.75 16.33
N PHE A 5 -29.72 -27.55 16.15
CA PHE A 5 -30.37 -26.25 16.00
C PHE A 5 -31.17 -26.04 17.28
N ASP A 6 -30.66 -25.22 18.22
CA ASP A 6 -31.33 -25.02 19.50
C ASP A 6 -32.48 -24.01 19.35
N PRO A 7 -33.75 -24.41 19.56
CA PRO A 7 -34.93 -23.64 19.27
C PRO A 7 -35.51 -23.03 20.54
N ASP A 8 -34.79 -22.12 21.20
CA ASP A 8 -35.39 -21.35 22.29
C ASP A 8 -34.68 -20.01 22.48
N TYR A 9 -35.29 -18.94 21.97
CA TYR A 9 -35.55 -17.78 22.83
C TYR A 9 -36.52 -16.82 22.14
N THR A 10 -37.72 -16.77 22.68
CA THR A 10 -38.88 -16.11 22.13
C THR A 10 -38.82 -14.57 22.20
N VAL A 11 -39.43 -13.94 21.19
CA VAL A 11 -39.75 -12.51 21.10
C VAL A 11 -40.72 -12.11 22.21
N SER A 12 -40.33 -11.16 23.07
CA SER A 12 -41.25 -10.20 23.70
C SER A 12 -40.52 -9.03 24.39
N GLY A 13 -40.77 -7.82 23.86
CA GLY A 13 -40.96 -6.61 24.68
C GLY A 13 -39.72 -5.82 25.13
N THR A 14 -39.35 -4.78 24.38
CA THR A 14 -39.37 -3.38 24.91
C THR A 14 -39.07 -2.38 23.79
N ARG A 15 -40.01 -1.46 23.57
CA ARG A 15 -39.95 -0.40 22.57
C ARG A 15 -38.85 0.60 22.93
N ARG A 16 -37.78 0.65 22.13
CA ARG A 16 -36.83 1.77 22.17
C ARG A 16 -37.35 2.87 21.25
N ASN A 17 -37.86 3.95 21.84
CA ASN A 17 -38.20 5.17 21.12
C ASN A 17 -36.91 5.77 20.52
N LEU A 18 -36.62 5.49 19.24
CA LEU A 18 -35.63 6.24 18.48
C LEU A 18 -36.16 7.67 18.31
N ARG A 19 -35.42 8.64 18.85
CA ARG A 19 -35.65 10.09 18.68
C ARG A 19 -36.06 10.38 17.23
N GLN A 20 -37.25 10.96 17.06
CA GLN A 20 -37.72 11.48 15.77
C GLN A 20 -36.67 12.41 15.18
N ARG A 21 -36.06 11.99 14.08
CA ARG A 21 -35.22 12.85 13.25
C ARG A 21 -36.15 13.84 12.56
N GLN A 22 -36.03 15.13 12.87
CA GLN A 22 -36.74 16.19 12.16
C GLN A 22 -36.43 16.10 10.66
N ARG A 23 -37.48 16.03 9.84
CA ARG A 23 -37.38 16.06 8.37
C ARG A 23 -36.83 17.42 7.97
N LYS A 24 -35.61 17.46 7.41
CA LYS A 24 -35.09 18.65 6.73
C LYS A 24 -35.68 18.66 5.32
N ALA A 25 -36.30 19.77 4.96
CA ALA A 25 -36.97 20.02 3.70
C ALA A 25 -36.07 19.74 2.48
N GLU A 26 -36.70 19.23 1.43
CA GLU A 26 -36.12 18.92 0.13
C GLU A 26 -35.59 20.20 -0.53
N ASN A 27 -34.34 20.17 -0.95
CA ASN A 27 -33.83 21.02 -2.03
C ASN A 27 -33.15 20.04 -3.00
N GLU A 28 -33.86 19.74 -4.07
CA GLU A 28 -33.41 18.90 -5.17
C GLU A 28 -32.40 19.68 -6.01
N ASP A 29 -31.12 19.57 -5.68
CA ASP A 29 -30.04 19.77 -6.65
C ASP A 29 -29.41 18.40 -6.89
N VAL A 30 -29.94 17.67 -7.86
CA VAL A 30 -29.45 16.34 -8.25
C VAL A 30 -28.17 16.53 -9.07
N PRO A 31 -26.98 16.17 -8.54
CA PRO A 31 -25.76 16.29 -9.32
C PRO A 31 -25.81 15.26 -10.45
N THR A 32 -25.66 15.71 -11.69
CA THR A 32 -25.68 14.86 -12.87
C THR A 32 -24.67 13.70 -12.76
N GLU A 33 -25.00 12.55 -13.36
CA GLU A 33 -24.14 11.35 -13.40
C GLU A 33 -22.72 11.63 -13.97
N MET A 34 -22.57 12.71 -14.77
CA MET A 34 -21.30 13.23 -15.27
C MET A 34 -20.37 13.76 -14.16
N GLU A 35 -20.93 14.30 -13.07
CA GLU A 35 -20.14 14.79 -11.93
C GLU A 35 -19.69 13.66 -10.99
N LYS A 36 -20.53 12.64 -10.80
CA LYS A 36 -20.16 11.43 -10.03
C LYS A 36 -19.04 10.65 -10.69
N SER A 37 -19.06 10.53 -12.01
CA SER A 37 -18.02 9.83 -12.79
C SER A 37 -16.68 10.58 -12.74
N LYS A 38 -16.66 11.91 -12.78
CA LYS A 38 -15.44 12.72 -12.55
C LYS A 38 -14.89 12.59 -11.12
N ARG A 39 -15.76 12.51 -10.10
CA ARG A 39 -15.34 12.33 -8.69
C ARG A 39 -14.83 10.92 -8.38
N ARG A 40 -15.37 9.89 -9.05
CA ARG A 40 -14.91 8.49 -8.94
C ARG A 40 -13.64 8.20 -9.74
N GLY A 41 -13.44 8.87 -10.88
CA GLY A 41 -12.23 8.74 -11.70
C GLY A 41 -10.96 9.28 -11.03
N LYS A 42 -11.10 10.26 -10.12
CA LYS A 42 -9.94 10.95 -9.52
C LYS A 42 -9.36 10.30 -8.27
N LYS A 43 -10.01 9.25 -7.71
CA LYS A 43 -9.54 8.55 -6.49
C LYS A 43 -8.88 7.19 -6.73
N LYS A 44 -8.83 6.72 -7.98
CA LYS A 44 -8.12 5.49 -8.36
C LYS A 44 -6.83 5.75 -9.14
N GLY A 45 -6.43 7.01 -9.30
CA GLY A 45 -5.12 7.39 -9.81
C GLY A 45 -4.17 7.70 -8.66
N ASN A 46 -3.09 6.93 -8.55
CA ASN A 46 -1.88 7.24 -7.78
C ASN A 46 -2.05 7.59 -6.28
N TYR A 47 -2.55 6.64 -5.48
CA TYR A 47 -2.17 6.63 -4.05
C TYR A 47 -0.77 6.02 -3.82
N TYR A 48 -0.12 5.54 -4.89
CA TYR A 48 1.30 5.25 -4.94
C TYR A 48 2.04 6.51 -5.41
N GLY A 49 2.91 7.06 -4.56
CA GLY A 49 4.23 7.46 -5.08
C GLY A 49 4.76 8.88 -4.97
N LYS A 50 4.18 9.82 -4.19
CA LYS A 50 5.00 10.98 -3.75
C LYS A 50 5.98 10.64 -2.62
N THR A 51 5.75 9.52 -1.93
CA THR A 51 6.53 9.13 -0.73
C THR A 51 7.25 7.79 -0.86
N SER A 52 7.00 7.01 -1.92
CA SER A 52 7.76 5.76 -2.12
C SER A 52 9.14 6.09 -2.70
N ALA A 53 10.14 5.29 -2.31
CA ALA A 53 11.48 5.35 -2.84
C ALA A 53 11.55 4.85 -4.31
N TYR A 54 10.52 4.12 -4.76
CA TYR A 54 10.46 3.48 -6.08
C TYR A 54 9.27 3.99 -6.92
N ASP A 55 9.46 3.98 -8.24
CA ASP A 55 8.42 4.27 -9.22
C ASP A 55 7.49 3.08 -9.48
N GLU A 56 6.50 3.27 -10.35
CA GLU A 56 5.54 2.24 -10.75
C GLU A 56 6.17 1.03 -11.47
N TYR A 57 7.41 1.14 -11.95
CA TYR A 57 8.17 0.05 -12.58
C TYR A 57 9.16 -0.60 -11.59
N GLY A 58 9.30 -0.07 -10.39
CA GLY A 58 10.22 -0.55 -9.37
C GLY A 58 11.63 0.04 -9.49
N ASN A 59 11.81 1.10 -10.27
CA ASN A 59 13.07 1.84 -10.35
C ASN A 59 13.16 2.89 -9.25
N ILE A 60 14.37 3.25 -8.85
CA ILE A 60 14.61 4.26 -7.82
C ILE A 60 14.13 5.63 -8.32
N ARG A 61 13.22 6.30 -7.60
CA ARG A 61 12.62 7.57 -8.08
C ARG A 61 13.62 8.71 -8.24
N SER A 62 14.65 8.78 -7.38
CA SER A 62 15.60 9.89 -7.37
C SER A 62 16.55 9.90 -8.55
N ASN A 63 16.81 8.75 -9.18
CA ASN A 63 17.81 8.62 -10.25
C ASN A 63 17.38 7.71 -11.41
N GLY A 64 16.19 7.11 -11.35
CA GLY A 64 15.62 6.24 -12.39
C GLY A 64 16.27 4.87 -12.54
N ARG A 65 17.20 4.48 -11.65
CA ARG A 65 17.95 3.23 -11.82
C ARG A 65 17.19 2.00 -11.34
N ASP A 66 17.36 0.89 -12.07
CA ASP A 66 16.84 -0.43 -11.72
C ASP A 66 17.89 -1.29 -10.99
N VAL A 67 18.16 -0.97 -9.72
CA VAL A 67 19.17 -1.68 -8.91
C VAL A 67 18.52 -2.69 -7.98
N CYS A 68 19.10 -3.89 -7.91
CA CYS A 68 18.68 -4.95 -6.98
C CYS A 68 19.01 -4.57 -5.51
N ASP A 69 18.28 -5.14 -4.56
CA ASP A 69 18.49 -4.90 -3.13
C ASP A 69 19.86 -5.34 -2.60
N CYS A 70 20.60 -6.15 -3.37
CA CYS A 70 22.00 -6.49 -3.09
C CYS A 70 23.01 -5.38 -3.43
N MET A 71 22.55 -4.22 -3.92
CA MET A 71 23.38 -3.04 -4.22
C MET A 71 24.43 -3.27 -5.33
N ASN A 72 24.23 -4.30 -6.16
CA ASN A 72 24.98 -4.55 -7.39
C ASN A 72 24.13 -4.15 -8.61
N ASP A 73 24.66 -3.25 -9.44
CA ASP A 73 24.03 -2.76 -10.67
C ASP A 73 23.98 -3.81 -11.78
N ASP A 74 24.94 -4.73 -11.81
CA ASP A 74 25.01 -5.81 -12.79
C ASP A 74 24.23 -7.07 -12.34
N CYS A 75 23.41 -6.96 -11.30
CA CYS A 75 22.64 -8.08 -10.77
C CYS A 75 21.37 -8.33 -11.58
N ASP A 76 21.24 -9.53 -12.13
CA ASP A 76 20.02 -9.99 -12.81
C ASP A 76 18.83 -10.21 -11.86
N GLY A 77 19.08 -10.26 -10.54
CA GLY A 77 18.11 -10.42 -9.47
C GLY A 77 18.51 -11.49 -8.46
N CYS A 78 18.34 -11.20 -7.18
CA CYS A 78 18.67 -12.14 -6.09
C CYS A 78 17.51 -13.05 -5.68
N TRP A 79 16.31 -12.75 -6.15
CA TRP A 79 15.07 -13.38 -5.70
C TRP A 79 14.35 -14.04 -6.86
N SER A 80 13.47 -14.98 -6.56
CA SER A 80 12.53 -15.53 -7.54
C SER A 80 11.61 -14.44 -8.09
N ALA A 81 11.04 -14.67 -9.27
CA ALA A 81 10.15 -13.71 -9.92
C ALA A 81 9.01 -13.25 -8.99
N CYS A 82 8.90 -11.94 -8.80
CA CYS A 82 7.87 -11.34 -7.96
C CYS A 82 6.48 -11.62 -8.51
N LEU A 83 5.56 -12.10 -7.67
CA LEU A 83 4.18 -12.36 -8.08
C LEU A 83 3.40 -11.08 -8.44
N SER A 84 3.86 -9.91 -7.99
CA SER A 84 3.18 -8.63 -8.25
C SER A 84 3.62 -7.94 -9.54
N CYS A 85 4.93 -7.99 -9.87
CA CYS A 85 5.48 -7.26 -11.02
C CYS A 85 6.38 -8.10 -11.94
N GLY A 86 6.60 -9.38 -11.65
CA GLY A 86 7.45 -10.29 -12.42
C GLY A 86 8.97 -10.11 -12.22
N SER A 87 9.43 -9.04 -11.59
CA SER A 87 10.86 -8.79 -11.38
C SER A 87 11.49 -9.77 -10.38
N THR A 88 12.71 -10.22 -10.67
CA THR A 88 13.60 -11.01 -9.80
C THR A 88 14.44 -10.16 -8.85
N LYS A 89 14.33 -8.83 -8.95
CA LYS A 89 15.04 -7.86 -8.10
C LYS A 89 14.24 -7.41 -6.88
N CYS A 90 12.98 -7.85 -6.78
CA CYS A 90 12.17 -7.55 -5.63
C CYS A 90 12.55 -8.47 -4.48
N GLY A 91 12.91 -7.90 -3.33
CA GLY A 91 13.09 -8.66 -2.10
C GLY A 91 11.77 -9.22 -1.53
N PRO A 92 11.66 -9.38 -0.20
CA PRO A 92 10.45 -9.91 0.45
C PRO A 92 9.18 -9.08 0.16
N GLN A 93 9.35 -7.80 -0.17
CA GLN A 93 8.27 -6.92 -0.61
C GLN A 93 8.58 -6.34 -1.99
N CYS A 94 7.55 -6.33 -2.86
CA CYS A 94 7.62 -5.75 -4.20
C CYS A 94 8.10 -4.29 -4.17
N ARG A 95 9.09 -3.95 -5.01
CA ARG A 95 9.62 -2.59 -5.12
C ARG A 95 8.54 -1.58 -5.51
N VAL A 96 7.60 -1.96 -6.39
CA VAL A 96 6.49 -1.11 -6.85
C VAL A 96 5.54 -0.73 -5.70
N ASN A 97 5.41 -1.57 -4.68
CA ASN A 97 4.36 -1.43 -3.66
C ASN A 97 4.91 -1.09 -2.26
N ARG A 98 6.23 -1.13 -2.05
CA ARG A 98 6.84 -0.81 -0.75
C ARG A 98 7.19 0.68 -0.62
N LYS A 99 7.44 1.11 0.61
CA LYS A 99 7.78 2.51 0.96
C LYS A 99 9.19 2.68 1.54
N PHE A 100 9.94 1.59 1.69
CA PHE A 100 11.30 1.60 2.23
C PHE A 100 12.30 1.15 1.17
N PHE A 101 13.58 1.41 1.43
CA PHE A 101 14.73 0.86 0.72
C PHE A 101 15.72 0.35 1.76
N TYR A 102 16.67 -0.50 1.34
CA TYR A 102 17.75 -0.95 2.22
C TYR A 102 18.86 0.09 2.25
N GLU A 103 19.20 0.59 3.44
CA GLU A 103 20.26 1.60 3.62
C GLU A 103 21.66 0.99 3.56
N CYS A 104 21.86 -0.17 4.18
CA CYS A 104 23.12 -0.92 4.15
C CYS A 104 22.88 -2.42 4.32
N ILE A 105 23.89 -3.21 3.98
CA ILE A 105 24.01 -4.65 4.28
C ILE A 105 25.15 -4.78 5.28
N VAL A 106 24.87 -5.35 6.46
CA VAL A 106 25.88 -5.62 7.49
C VAL A 106 26.07 -7.13 7.56
N TYR A 107 27.32 -7.58 7.55
CA TYR A 107 27.64 -9.01 7.62
C TYR A 107 27.88 -9.45 9.07
N ASP A 108 27.20 -10.51 9.48
CA ASP A 108 27.41 -11.07 10.82
C ASP A 108 28.86 -11.59 10.98
N GLY A 109 29.48 -11.30 12.13
CA GLY A 109 30.80 -11.82 12.48
C GLY A 109 31.98 -11.20 11.74
N LYS A 110 31.76 -10.17 10.91
CA LYS A 110 32.82 -9.36 10.28
C LYS A 110 32.47 -7.88 10.43
N ASP A 111 33.47 -7.04 10.65
CA ASP A 111 33.29 -5.59 10.58
C ASP A 111 33.26 -5.12 9.11
N LEU A 112 32.29 -5.67 8.36
CA LEU A 112 32.08 -5.43 6.94
C LEU A 112 30.65 -4.97 6.73
N SER A 113 30.51 -3.81 6.08
CA SER A 113 29.22 -3.28 5.66
C SER A 113 29.28 -2.71 4.25
N ILE A 114 28.18 -2.89 3.51
CA ILE A 114 27.97 -2.29 2.19
C ILE A 114 26.90 -1.23 2.35
N VAL A 115 27.21 0.03 2.06
CA VAL A 115 26.26 1.15 2.13
C VAL A 115 25.61 1.38 0.77
N ASN A 116 24.32 1.66 0.76
CA ASN A 116 23.57 1.88 -0.46
C ASN A 116 23.94 3.22 -1.11
N LYS A 117 24.79 3.17 -2.13
CA LYS A 117 25.25 4.33 -2.90
C LYS A 117 24.18 4.92 -3.85
N TYR A 118 23.04 4.27 -4.02
CA TYR A 118 22.02 4.66 -5.00
C TYR A 118 20.88 5.48 -4.40
N PHE A 119 20.73 5.49 -3.08
CA PHE A 119 19.78 6.36 -2.39
C PHE A 119 20.51 7.56 -1.79
N PRO A 120 19.86 8.74 -1.77
CA PRO A 120 20.47 9.91 -1.17
C PRO A 120 20.74 9.62 0.31
N SER A 121 21.99 9.75 0.73
CA SER A 121 22.32 9.81 2.15
C SER A 121 21.70 11.10 2.70
N SER A 122 20.55 10.98 3.37
CA SER A 122 20.08 12.06 4.22
C SER A 122 21.20 12.33 5.22
N LYS A 123 21.93 13.44 5.04
CA LYS A 123 22.76 13.98 6.11
C LYS A 123 21.79 14.28 7.25
N ILE A 124 21.71 13.38 8.22
CA ILE A 124 21.14 13.69 9.51
C ILE A 124 22.11 14.72 10.08
N SER A 125 21.74 16.00 9.99
CA SER A 125 22.39 17.04 10.76
C SER A 125 22.19 16.67 12.23
N MET A 126 23.26 16.21 12.88
CA MET A 126 23.36 16.25 14.34
C MET A 126 23.40 17.70 14.80
#